data_AF-A0A532ULB8-F1
#
_entry.id   AF-A0A532ULB8-F1
#
_cell.length_a   1.000
_cell.length_b   1.000
_cell.length_c   1.000
_cell.angle_alpha   90.00
_cell.angle_beta   90.00
_cell.angle_gamma   90.00
#
_symmetry.space_group_name_H-M   'P 1'
#
loop_
_entity.id
_entity.type
_entity.pdbx_description
1 polymer ?
#
loop_
_entity_poly.entity_id
_entity_poly.type
_entity_poly.pdbx_seq_one_letter_code
_entity_poly.pdbx_strand_id
1 'polypeptide(L)' 'MAKQNKSDDDLKTITQLLQNLLAIELWRGGLSQAEIRERLGVRIGTVNKMLKGVSKEVPTVPAK' A
#
# COMPACT_ATOMS: atom_id res chain seq x y z
N MET A 1 -20.29 -25.68 -8.57
CA MET A 1 -19.88 -24.32 -8.14
C MET A 1 -18.75 -24.50 -7.13
N ALA A 2 -17.52 -24.08 -7.47
CA ALA A 2 -16.35 -24.34 -6.65
C ALA A 2 -16.46 -23.59 -5.31
N LYS A 3 -16.34 -24.30 -4.19
CA LYS A 3 -16.18 -23.68 -2.88
C LYS A 3 -14.81 -23.01 -2.88
N GLN A 4 -14.78 -21.68 -2.91
CA GLN A 4 -13.57 -20.92 -2.67
C GLN A 4 -12.98 -21.38 -1.32
N ASN A 5 -11.72 -21.82 -1.32
CA ASN A 5 -11.03 -22.26 -0.12
C ASN A 5 -10.72 -21.02 0.72
N LYS A 6 -11.21 -20.98 1.96
CA LYS A 6 -11.01 -19.88 2.92
C LYS A 6 -9.54 -19.41 2.98
N SER A 7 -8.59 -20.33 2.86
CA SER A 7 -7.15 -20.04 2.87
C SER A 7 -6.67 -19.15 1.70
N ASP A 8 -7.27 -19.26 0.52
CA ASP A 8 -6.88 -18.44 -0.65
C ASP A 8 -7.35 -16.98 -0.47
N ASP A 9 -8.53 -16.80 0.13
CA ASP A 9 -9.07 -15.48 0.47
C ASP A 9 -8.25 -14.80 1.58
N ASP A 10 -7.77 -15.57 2.56
CA ASP A 10 -6.87 -15.09 3.61
C ASP A 10 -5.53 -14.63 3.03
N LEU A 11 -4.91 -15.41 2.14
CA LEU A 11 -3.66 -15.05 1.46
C LEU A 11 -3.82 -13.77 0.63
N LYS A 12 -4.92 -13.66 -0.13
CA LYS A 12 -5.23 -12.44 -0.90
C LYS A 12 -5.36 -11.22 0.01
N THR A 13 -6.00 -11.39 1.17
CA THR A 13 -6.14 -10.32 2.17
C THR A 13 -4.77 -9.90 2.72
N ILE A 14 -3.91 -10.85 3.06
CA ILE A 14 -2.55 -10.59 3.54
C ILE A 14 -1.74 -9.85 2.48
N THR A 15 -1.76 -10.29 1.22
CA THR A 15 -1.08 -9.60 0.12
C THR A 15 -1.57 -8.15 -0.02
N GLN A 16 -2.88 -7.92 0.06
CA GLN A 16 -3.44 -6.58 -0.04
C GLN A 16 -2.99 -5.68 1.11
N LEU A 17 -2.94 -6.20 2.34
CA LEU A 17 -2.45 -5.47 3.51
C LEU A 17 -0.97 -5.11 3.37
N LEU A 18 -0.13 -6.05 2.92
CA LEU A 18 1.30 -5.82 2.70
C LEU A 18 1.55 -4.77 1.62
N GLN A 19 0.79 -4.81 0.51
CA GLN A 19 0.88 -3.79 -0.54
C GLN A 19 0.47 -2.40 -0.02
N ASN A 20 -0.57 -2.31 0.80
CA ASN A 20 -1.00 -1.04 1.39
C ASN A 20 0.09 -0.46 2.30
N LEU A 21 0.66 -1.27 3.20
CA LEU A 21 1.72 -0.84 4.11
C LEU A 21 2.96 -0.37 3.34
N LEU A 22 3.39 -1.14 2.33
CA LEU A 22 4.54 -0.76 1.51
C LEU A 22 4.29 0.52 0.72
N ALA A 23 3.08 0.72 0.18
CA ALA A 23 2.73 1.98 -0.51
C ALA A 23 2.87 3.19 0.42
N ILE A 24 2.41 3.07 1.67
CA ILE A 24 2.51 4.14 2.68
C ILE A 24 3.97 4.46 3.00
N GLU A 25 4.79 3.44 3.22
CA GLU A 25 6.22 3.64 3.53
C GLU A 25 6.97 4.28 2.37
N LEU A 26 6.71 3.86 1.13
CA LEU A 26 7.30 4.50 -0.05
C LEU A 26 6.86 5.97 -0.22
N TRP A 27 5.58 6.25 0.04
CA TRP A 27 5.04 7.61 -0.02
C TRP A 27 5.71 8.54 0.99
N ARG A 28 5.81 8.08 2.24
CA ARG A 28 6.54 8.77 3.32
C ARG A 28 8.03 8.90 3.05
N GLY A 29 8.62 7.92 2.36
CA GLY A 29 9.99 7.94 1.85
C GLY A 29 10.22 8.92 0.69
N GLY A 30 9.21 9.68 0.28
CA GLY A 30 9.36 10.76 -0.69
C GLY A 30 8.95 10.40 -2.12
N LEU A 31 8.65 9.14 -2.42
CA LEU A 31 8.32 8.72 -3.78
C LEU A 31 7.02 9.35 -4.30
N SER A 32 6.94 9.49 -5.62
CA SER A 32 5.69 9.84 -6.31
C SER A 32 4.76 8.62 -6.44
N GLN A 33 3.47 8.88 -6.62
CA GLN A 33 2.48 7.82 -6.88
C GLN A 33 2.78 7.04 -8.18
N ALA A 34 3.41 7.70 -9.16
CA ALA A 34 3.86 7.08 -10.39
C ALA A 34 4.97 6.05 -10.12
N GLU A 35 5.98 6.39 -9.32
CA GLU A 35 7.04 5.45 -8.95
C GLU A 35 6.51 4.29 -8.10
N ILE A 36 5.57 4.57 -7.19
CA ILE A 36 4.96 3.56 -6.34
C ILE A 36 4.19 2.54 -7.19
N ARG A 37 3.41 2.98 -8.20
CA ARG A 37 2.66 2.04 -9.04
C ARG A 37 3.57 1.11 -9.85
N GLU A 38 4.69 1.61 -10.35
CA GLU A 38 5.65 0.81 -11.13
C GLU A 38 6.33 -0.22 -10.24
N ARG A 39 6.70 0.17 -9.01
CA ARG A 39 7.34 -0.74 -8.03
C ARG A 39 6.39 -1.82 -7.51
N LEU A 40 5.13 -1.49 -7.30
CA LEU A 40 4.13 -2.43 -6.78
C LEU A 40 3.43 -3.25 -7.88
N GLY A 41 3.61 -2.89 -9.16
CA GLY A 41 2.92 -3.54 -10.28
C GLY A 41 1.41 -3.38 -10.24
N VAL A 42 0.90 -2.24 -9.72
CA VAL A 42 -0.54 -1.98 -9.57
C VAL A 42 -0.99 -0.81 -10.43
N ARG A 43 -2.30 -0.66 -10.61
CA ARG A 43 -2.87 0.51 -11.30
C ARG A 43 -2.74 1.76 -10.44
N ILE A 44 -2.58 2.93 -11.08
CA ILE A 44 -2.49 4.22 -10.37
C ILE A 44 -3.71 4.48 -9.47
N GLY A 45 -4.91 4.09 -9.90
CA GLY A 45 -6.12 4.23 -9.09
C GLY A 45 -6.10 3.38 -7.81
N THR A 46 -5.33 2.29 -7.78
CA THR A 46 -5.09 1.50 -6.56
C THR A 46 -4.20 2.28 -5.59
N VAL A 47 -3.11 2.88 -6.08
CA VAL A 47 -2.24 3.74 -5.27
C VAL A 47 -3.01 4.92 -4.68
N ASN A 48 -3.87 5.57 -5.46
CA ASN A 48 -4.72 6.67 -4.98
C ASN A 48 -5.63 6.24 -3.83
N LYS A 49 -6.16 5.01 -3.87
CA LYS A 49 -6.98 4.45 -2.79
C LYS A 49 -6.13 4.13 -1.56
N MET A 50 -4.95 3.52 -1.76
CA MET A 50 -4.01 3.17 -0.68
C MET A 50 -3.55 4.39 0.11
N LEU A 51 -3.28 5.50 -0.58
CA LEU A 51 -2.74 6.72 0.01
C LEU A 51 -3.81 7.75 0.41
N LYS A 52 -5.10 7.42 0.28
CA LYS A 52 -6.18 8.35 0.60
C LYS A 52 -6.12 8.72 2.09
N GLY A 53 -5.87 10.00 2.38
CA GLY A 53 -5.76 10.51 3.76
C GLY A 53 -4.39 10.28 4.41
N VAL A 54 -3.40 9.77 3.67
CA VAL A 54 -2.04 9.55 4.16
C VAL A 54 -1.17 10.77 3.83
N SER A 55 -0.72 11.49 4.86
CA SER A 55 0.24 12.58 4.67
C SER A 55 1.61 12.05 4.25
N LYS A 56 2.31 12.85 3.44
CA LYS A 56 3.68 12.57 2.99
C LYS A 56 4.71 12.83 4.09
N GLU A 57 4.33 13.59 5.11
CA GLU A 57 5.20 13.89 6.24
C GLU A 57 5.36 12.66 7.13
N VAL A 58 6.60 12.21 7.29
CA VAL A 58 6.99 11.37 8.42
C VAL A 58 6.80 12.25 9.67
N PRO A 59 6.08 11.81 10.72
CA PRO A 59 6.15 12.49 12.00
C PRO A 59 7.60 12.40 12.45
N THR A 60 8.38 13.44 12.19
CA THR A 60 9.68 13.61 12.81
C THR A 60 9.38 13.66 14.30
N VAL A 61 9.79 12.61 15.02
CA VAL A 61 9.88 12.68 16.48
C VAL A 61 10.63 13.99 16.76
N PRO A 62 10.08 14.93 17.56
CA PRO A 62 10.82 16.14 17.88
C PRO A 62 12.14 15.69 18.48
N ALA A 63 13.24 16.09 17.85
CA ALA A 63 14.58 15.88 18.40
C ALA A 63 14.57 16.47 19.81
N LYS A 64 14.66 15.60 20.82
CA LYS A 64 14.89 15.99 22.20
C LYS A 64 16.31 16.50 22.34
#